data_AF-A0A7V3EFN1-F1
#
_entry.id   AF-A0A7V3EFN1-F1
#
_cell.length_a   1.000
_cell.length_b   1.000
_cell.length_c   1.000
_cell.angle_alpha   90.00
_cell.angle_beta   90.00
_cell.angle_gamma   90.00
#
_symmetry.space_group_name_H-M   'P 1'
#
loop_
_entity.id
_entity.type
_entity.pdbx_description
1 polymer ?
#
loop_
_entity_poly.entity_id
_entity_poly.type
_entity_poly.pdbx_seq_one_letter_code
_entity_poly.pdbx_strand_id
1 'polypeptide(L)'
;MKPWIVFLFVYPLLLAYPMPSKEPSSPSGKESISALPSITVEGVLRLVGSEPFTRLALMDPQQKIYYLEAGPRDPIRSYIGSPIKVEGLLVQKQVRLADNREMPDEWSIVKYKWEPLKK
;
A
#
# COMPACT_ATOMS: atom_id res chain seq x y z
N MET A 1 -18.67 -37.78 -73.66
CA MET A 1 -18.50 -38.24 -72.25
C MET A 1 -17.55 -37.26 -71.57
N LYS A 2 -18.04 -36.55 -70.54
CA LYS A 2 -17.31 -35.51 -69.79
C LYS A 2 -16.66 -36.12 -68.54
N PRO A 3 -15.43 -35.70 -68.18
CA PRO A 3 -15.03 -35.61 -66.79
C PRO A 3 -14.64 -34.15 -66.48
N TRP A 4 -15.48 -33.43 -65.73
CA TRP A 4 -15.36 -33.19 -64.28
C TRP A 4 -14.21 -32.26 -63.91
N ILE A 5 -14.59 -30.99 -63.75
CA ILE A 5 -13.82 -29.89 -63.18
C ILE A 5 -13.53 -30.21 -61.72
N VAL A 6 -12.24 -30.30 -61.38
CA VAL A 6 -11.76 -30.43 -60.00
C VAL A 6 -11.80 -29.03 -59.38
N PHE A 7 -12.72 -28.82 -58.45
CA PHE A 7 -12.72 -27.64 -57.59
C PHE A 7 -11.54 -27.73 -56.61
N LEU A 8 -10.51 -26.92 -56.85
CA LEU A 8 -9.41 -26.70 -55.92
C LEU A 8 -9.92 -25.83 -54.76
N PHE A 9 -10.29 -26.47 -53.66
CA PHE A 9 -10.59 -25.81 -52.39
C PHE A 9 -9.30 -25.20 -51.83
N VAL A 10 -9.15 -23.89 -51.97
CA VAL A 10 -8.14 -23.09 -51.27
C VAL A 10 -8.53 -23.03 -49.80
N TYR A 11 -7.91 -23.89 -48.98
CA TYR A 11 -8.00 -23.80 -47.52
C TYR A 11 -7.14 -22.62 -47.05
N PRO A 12 -7.69 -21.61 -46.36
CA PRO A 12 -6.86 -20.70 -45.60
C PRO A 12 -6.40 -21.45 -44.34
N LEU A 13 -5.11 -21.76 -44.30
CA LEU A 13 -4.41 -22.28 -43.12
C LEU A 13 -4.42 -21.18 -42.05
N LEU A 14 -5.45 -21.15 -41.21
CA LEU A 14 -5.47 -20.35 -39.98
C LEU A 14 -4.41 -20.93 -39.04
N LEU A 15 -3.21 -20.34 -39.09
CA LEU A 15 -2.20 -20.47 -38.05
C LEU A 15 -2.76 -19.86 -36.77
N ALA A 16 -3.44 -20.69 -35.96
CA ALA A 16 -3.71 -20.39 -34.58
C ALA A 16 -2.38 -20.38 -33.82
N TYR A 17 -1.71 -19.23 -33.79
CA TYR A 17 -0.67 -18.95 -32.81
C TYR A 17 -1.35 -18.86 -31.44
N PRO A 18 -1.04 -19.71 -30.46
CA PRO A 18 -1.31 -19.34 -29.08
C PRO A 18 -0.31 -18.24 -28.74
N MET A 19 -0.72 -16.99 -28.84
CA MET A 19 -0.11 -15.94 -28.02
C MET A 19 -0.54 -16.22 -26.58
N PRO A 20 0.33 -16.63 -25.65
CA PRO A 20 0.08 -16.34 -24.25
C PRO A 20 0.17 -14.82 -24.14
N SER A 21 -0.98 -14.17 -24.27
CA SER A 21 -1.16 -12.78 -23.91
C SER A 21 -0.62 -12.64 -22.49
N LYS A 22 0.47 -11.90 -22.39
CA LYS A 22 1.11 -11.53 -21.13
C LYS A 22 0.07 -10.69 -20.39
N GLU A 23 -0.80 -11.34 -19.62
CA GLU A 23 -1.60 -10.64 -18.63
C GLU A 23 -0.62 -9.80 -17.81
N PRO A 24 -0.81 -8.48 -17.70
CA PRO A 24 -0.14 -7.75 -16.66
C PRO A 24 -0.67 -8.35 -15.37
N SER A 25 0.16 -9.18 -14.74
CA SER A 25 0.05 -9.54 -13.34
C SER A 25 0.02 -8.22 -12.57
N SER A 26 -1.19 -7.69 -12.40
CA SER A 26 -1.47 -6.65 -11.44
C SER A 26 -0.83 -7.12 -10.14
N PRO A 27 0.04 -6.34 -9.50
CA PRO A 27 0.47 -6.66 -8.15
C PRO A 27 -0.74 -6.43 -7.24
N SER A 28 -1.71 -7.35 -7.27
CA SER A 28 -2.65 -7.54 -6.18
C SER A 28 -1.91 -8.33 -5.10
N GLY A 29 -0.78 -7.76 -4.66
CA GLY A 29 -0.26 -8.04 -3.35
C GLY A 29 -1.27 -7.46 -2.40
N LYS A 30 -2.24 -8.28 -1.99
CA LYS A 30 -3.02 -8.01 -0.79
C LYS A 30 -1.98 -7.75 0.30
N GLU A 31 -1.70 -6.49 0.63
CA GLU A 31 -1.01 -6.15 1.86
C GLU A 31 -1.78 -6.86 2.96
N SER A 32 -1.18 -7.92 3.50
CA SER A 32 -1.80 -8.73 4.54
C SER A 32 -1.76 -7.90 5.79
N ILE A 33 -2.76 -7.02 5.94
CA ILE A 33 -2.99 -6.24 7.15
C ILE A 33 -3.42 -7.25 8.22
N SER A 34 -2.44 -7.83 8.92
CA SER A 34 -2.70 -8.59 10.13
C SER A 34 -3.29 -7.62 11.14
N ALA A 35 -4.58 -7.77 11.46
CA ALA A 35 -5.26 -6.87 12.40
C ALA A 35 -4.72 -7.14 13.81
N LEU A 36 -3.90 -6.22 14.32
CA LEU A 36 -3.28 -6.31 15.64
C LEU A 36 -4.16 -5.66 16.72
N PRO A 37 -3.84 -5.86 18.01
CA PRO A 37 -4.53 -5.23 19.13
C PRO A 37 -4.71 -3.71 18.98
N SER A 38 -5.78 -3.22 19.59
CA SER A 38 -5.95 -1.80 19.89
C SER A 38 -4.84 -1.33 20.82
N ILE A 39 -4.21 -0.21 20.48
CA ILE A 39 -3.16 0.43 21.27
C ILE A 39 -3.49 1.89 21.54
N THR A 40 -2.93 2.41 22.62
CA THR A 40 -2.95 3.83 22.95
C THR A 40 -1.52 4.31 23.09
N VAL A 41 -1.15 5.33 22.33
CA VAL A 41 0.20 5.89 22.30
C VAL A 41 0.13 7.38 22.55
N GLU A 42 0.94 7.84 23.48
CA GLU A 42 1.19 9.26 23.71
C GLU A 42 2.53 9.64 23.10
N GLY A 43 2.59 10.77 22.40
CA GLY A 43 3.81 11.16 21.72
C GLY A 43 3.71 12.50 21.03
N VAL A 44 4.80 12.89 20.38
CA VAL A 44 4.87 14.15 19.62
C VAL A 44 4.64 13.86 18.15
N LEU A 45 3.63 14.51 17.58
CA LEU A 45 3.29 14.41 16.17
C LEU A 45 4.35 15.12 15.31
N ARG A 46 4.76 14.49 14.20
CA ARG A 46 5.81 15.00 13.32
C ARG A 46 5.65 14.50 11.89
N LEU A 47 6.36 15.14 10.98
CA LEU A 47 6.49 14.71 9.59
C LEU A 47 7.81 13.95 9.41
N VAL A 48 7.76 12.81 8.73
CA VAL A 48 8.92 11.93 8.48
C VAL A 48 9.07 11.71 6.97
N GLY A 49 10.31 11.79 6.48
CA GLY A 49 10.63 11.67 5.06
C GLY A 49 10.77 13.03 4.35
N SER A 50 11.14 12.99 3.08
CA SER A 50 11.28 14.15 2.21
C SER A 50 10.12 14.25 1.22
N GLU A 51 9.80 15.44 0.76
CA GLU A 51 8.79 15.63 -0.29
C GLU A 51 9.18 14.85 -1.56
N PRO A 52 8.22 14.26 -2.29
CA PRO A 52 6.76 14.24 -2.05
C PRO A 52 6.29 13.12 -1.11
N PHE A 53 7.20 12.37 -0.49
CA PHE A 53 6.91 11.16 0.29
C PHE A 53 6.85 11.42 1.80
N THR A 54 6.52 12.64 2.20
CA THR A 54 6.43 13.03 3.61
C THR A 54 5.21 12.39 4.26
N ARG A 55 5.42 11.63 5.33
CA ARG A 55 4.41 10.89 6.07
C ARG A 55 4.18 11.49 7.44
N LEU A 56 2.96 11.41 7.93
CA LEU A 56 2.62 11.81 9.29
C LEU A 56 2.99 10.67 10.24
N ALA A 57 3.68 10.98 11.34
CA ALA A 57 4.06 10.01 12.33
C ALA A 57 3.93 10.56 13.75
N LEU A 58 3.56 9.68 14.66
CA LEU A 58 3.62 9.89 16.10
C LEU A 58 4.91 9.25 16.61
N MET A 59 5.71 10.00 17.37
CA MET A 59 6.86 9.44 18.04
C MET A 59 6.68 9.50 19.55
N ASP A 60 6.80 8.34 20.17
CA ASP A 60 6.63 8.18 21.61
C ASP A 60 7.87 8.67 22.40
N PRO A 61 7.83 8.67 23.75
CA PRO A 61 8.96 9.06 24.59
C PRO A 61 10.20 8.15 24.43
N GLN A 62 10.02 6.92 23.94
CA GLN A 62 11.09 5.95 23.68
C GLN A 62 11.70 6.10 22.28
N GLN A 63 11.31 7.16 21.54
CA GLN A 63 11.72 7.41 20.15
C GLN A 63 11.21 6.38 19.14
N LYS A 64 10.20 5.57 19.50
CA LYS A 64 9.56 4.65 18.56
C LYS A 64 8.57 5.42 17.68
N ILE A 65 8.61 5.12 16.39
CA ILE A 65 7.82 5.80 15.37
C ILE A 65 6.61 4.95 14.99
N TYR A 66 5.44 5.58 15.00
CA TYR A 66 4.18 5.02 14.54
C TYR A 66 3.63 5.90 13.43
N TYR A 67 3.46 5.36 12.23
CA TYR A 67 2.90 6.11 11.11
C TYR A 67 1.38 6.23 11.24
N LEU A 68 0.84 7.37 10.81
CA LEU A 68 -0.59 7.65 10.81
C LEU A 68 -1.07 7.85 9.37
N GLU A 69 -2.09 7.10 8.96
CA GLU A 69 -2.75 7.29 7.66
C GLU A 69 -3.71 8.49 7.71
N ALA A 70 -3.13 9.70 7.68
CA ALA A 70 -3.87 10.96 7.71
C ALA A 70 -3.87 11.62 6.32
N GLY A 71 -5.07 11.93 5.81
CA GLY A 71 -5.23 12.69 4.56
C GLY A 71 -4.64 14.10 4.64
N PRO A 72 -4.40 14.78 3.51
CA PRO A 72 -3.77 16.11 3.49
C PRO A 72 -4.58 17.20 4.21
N ARG A 73 -5.90 17.01 4.37
CA ARG A 73 -6.82 17.94 5.06
C ARG A 73 -7.20 17.49 6.47
N ASP A 74 -6.54 16.47 7.00
CA ASP A 74 -6.87 15.94 8.32
C ASP A 74 -6.52 16.97 9.42
N PRO A 75 -7.45 17.32 10.33
CA PRO A 75 -7.23 18.31 11.38
C PRO A 75 -6.06 17.98 12.29
N ILE A 76 -5.69 16.70 12.44
CA ILE A 76 -4.53 16.28 13.24
C ILE A 76 -3.24 16.99 12.80
N ARG A 77 -3.12 17.37 11.52
CA ARG A 77 -1.92 18.04 10.97
C ARG A 77 -1.66 19.41 11.59
N SER A 78 -2.68 20.07 12.14
CA SER A 78 -2.50 21.33 12.89
C SER A 78 -1.74 21.15 14.21
N TYR A 79 -1.59 19.89 14.68
CA TYR A 79 -0.89 19.52 15.91
C TYR A 79 0.54 19.02 15.66
N ILE A 80 1.09 19.21 14.45
CA ILE A 80 2.51 18.88 14.18
C ILE A 80 3.39 19.65 15.18
N GLY A 81 4.31 18.95 15.83
CA GLY A 81 5.18 19.48 16.89
C GLY A 81 4.56 19.47 18.29
N SER A 82 3.28 19.09 18.43
CA SER A 82 2.58 19.05 19.72
C SER A 82 2.47 17.63 20.28
N PRO A 83 2.44 17.48 21.62
CA PRO A 83 2.11 16.21 22.24
C PRO A 83 0.63 15.89 22.06
N ILE A 84 0.34 14.70 21.57
CA ILE A 84 -1.02 14.17 21.41
C ILE A 84 -1.08 12.74 21.92
N LYS A 85 -2.29 12.28 22.20
CA LYS A 85 -2.60 10.89 22.47
C LYS A 85 -3.41 10.32 21.32
N VAL A 86 -3.01 9.16 20.83
CA VAL A 86 -3.65 8.46 19.72
C VAL A 86 -4.06 7.07 20.18
N GLU A 87 -5.33 6.73 19.99
CA GLU A 87 -5.89 5.42 20.24
C GLU A 87 -6.33 4.82 18.90
N GLY A 88 -5.89 3.60 18.57
CA GLY A 88 -6.26 2.97 17.31
C GLY A 88 -5.78 1.54 17.19
N LEU A 89 -5.86 0.97 15.99
CA LEU A 89 -5.40 -0.38 15.72
C LEU A 89 -3.96 -0.33 15.21
N LEU A 90 -3.07 -1.09 15.85
CA LEU A 90 -1.73 -1.28 15.31
C LEU A 90 -1.81 -2.12 14.03
N VAL A 91 -0.96 -1.81 13.06
CA VAL A 91 -0.77 -2.60 11.85
C VAL A 91 0.72 -2.63 11.56
N GLN A 92 1.20 -3.81 11.17
CA GLN A 92 2.55 -4.00 10.68
C GLN A 92 2.51 -4.06 9.16
N LYS A 93 3.17 -3.12 8.50
CA LYS A 93 3.27 -3.07 7.04
C LYS A 93 4.64 -3.58 6.62
N GLN A 94 4.64 -4.71 5.91
CA GLN A 94 5.85 -5.26 5.34
C GLN A 94 6.18 -4.49 4.06
N VAL A 95 7.27 -3.73 4.08
CA VAL A 95 7.71 -2.95 2.93
C VAL A 95 8.73 -3.77 2.15
N ARG A 96 8.41 -4.06 0.88
CA ARG A 96 9.37 -4.64 -0.07
C ARG A 96 9.86 -3.56 -1.00
N LEU A 97 11.18 -3.48 -1.13
CA LEU A 97 11.83 -2.60 -2.09
C LEU A 97 11.74 -3.18 -3.50
N ALA A 98 11.85 -2.32 -4.51
CA ALA A 98 11.79 -2.71 -5.91
C ALA A 98 12.92 -3.67 -6.33
N ASP A 99 14.02 -3.69 -5.56
CA ASP A 99 15.13 -4.63 -5.72
C ASP A 99 14.95 -5.93 -4.92
N ASN A 100 13.72 -6.18 -4.47
CA ASN A 100 13.32 -7.37 -3.73
C ASN A 100 13.99 -7.53 -2.36
N ARG A 101 14.64 -6.48 -1.84
CA ARG A 101 15.09 -6.45 -0.45
C ARG A 101 13.92 -6.20 0.49
N GLU A 102 13.94 -6.90 1.61
CA GLU A 102 12.99 -6.70 2.71
C GLU A 102 13.48 -5.52 3.56
N MET A 103 12.60 -4.55 3.79
CA MET A 103 12.84 -3.50 4.78
C MET A 103 12.35 -3.96 6.16
N PRO A 104 12.87 -3.34 7.25
CA PRO A 104 12.27 -3.48 8.56
C PRO A 104 10.79 -3.12 8.49
N ASP A 105 9.97 -3.90 9.17
CA ASP A 105 8.54 -3.67 9.17
C ASP A 105 8.18 -2.30 9.77
N GLU A 106 7.23 -1.63 9.14
CA GLU A 106 6.74 -0.33 9.58
C GLU A 106 5.50 -0.50 10.45
N TRP A 107 5.51 0.13 11.62
CA TRP A 107 4.35 0.20 12.51
C TRP A 107 3.46 1.38 12.13
N SER A 108 2.19 1.10 11.87
CA SER A 108 1.18 2.11 11.55
C SER A 108 -0.02 1.99 12.51
N ILE A 109 -0.64 3.11 12.85
CA ILE A 109 -1.91 3.13 13.59
C ILE A 109 -3.01 3.52 12.63
N VAL A 110 -4.00 2.63 12.47
CA VAL A 110 -5.15 2.83 11.59
C VAL A 110 -6.44 2.90 12.41
N LYS A 111 -7.51 3.43 11.80
CA LYS A 111 -8.82 3.63 12.44
C LYS A 111 -8.71 4.31 13.80
N TYR A 112 -7.87 5.33 13.87
CA TYR A 112 -7.50 5.95 15.13
C TYR A 112 -8.41 7.14 15.49
N LYS A 113 -8.43 7.44 16.78
CA LYS A 113 -8.89 8.70 17.37
C LYS A 113 -7.70 9.38 18.03
N TRP A 114 -7.78 10.69 18.16
CA TRP A 114 -6.72 11.45 18.81
C TRP A 114 -7.28 12.57 19.67
N GLU A 115 -6.52 12.93 20.70
CA GLU A 115 -6.79 14.06 21.57
C GLU A 115 -5.48 14.82 21.86
N PRO A 116 -5.53 16.15 21.93
CA PRO A 116 -4.35 16.92 22.33
C PRO A 116 -4.07 16.74 23.82
N LEU A 117 -2.82 16.50 24.17
CA LEU A 117 -2.40 16.53 25.56
C LEU A 117 -2.24 18.00 25.95
N LYS A 118 -3.08 18.49 26.87
CA LYS A 118 -2.96 19.86 27.39
C LYS A 118 -1.57 20.01 28.02
N LYS A 119 -0.88 21.09 27.65
CA LYS A 119 0.36 21.53 28.29
C LYS A 119 0.12 21.89 29.75
#